data_AF-A0A0F9CFG0-F1
#
_entry.id   AF-A0A0F9CFG0-F1
#
_cell.length_a   1.000
_cell.length_b   1.000
_cell.length_c   1.000
_cell.angle_alpha   90.00
_cell.angle_beta   90.00
_cell.angle_gamma   90.00
#
_symmetry.space_group_name_H-M   'P 1'
#
loop_
_entity.id
_entity.type
_entity.pdbx_description
1 polymer ?
#
loop_
_entity_poly.entity_id
_entity_poly.type
_entity_poly.pdbx_seq_one_letter_code
_entity_poly.pdbx_strand_id
1 'polypeptide(L)'
;MRKVNFPFSAILGQDRMKMGLILNVIDPQIGGLLLTGHQGTGKSTAVRSLVEVMPPIEVIKGCEFSCDPHSEISDLCENCREKKKQGQVETEKRHMRLVNLPLG
;
A
#
# COMPACT_ATOMS: atom_id res chain seq x y z
N MET A 1 3.38 21.70 -7.09
CA MET A 1 4.71 21.05 -7.10
C MET A 1 4.54 19.60 -6.68
N ARG A 2 4.85 18.62 -7.55
CA ARG A 2 4.85 17.20 -7.18
C ARG A 2 6.04 16.98 -6.25
N LYS A 3 5.79 16.62 -4.99
CA LYS A 3 6.85 16.33 -4.02
C LYS A 3 7.41 14.96 -4.40
N VAL A 4 8.55 14.93 -5.08
CA VAL A 4 9.23 13.69 -5.49
C VAL A 4 9.94 13.15 -4.25
N ASN A 5 9.59 11.94 -3.80
CA ASN A 5 10.33 11.29 -2.73
C ASN A 5 11.69 10.81 -3.24
N PHE A 6 12.63 10.60 -2.33
CA PHE A 6 13.95 10.08 -2.68
C PHE A 6 13.81 8.66 -3.28
N PRO A 7 14.40 8.33 -4.45
CA PRO A 7 14.14 7.05 -5.13
C PRO A 7 14.48 5.83 -4.26
N PHE A 8 13.59 4.81 -4.24
CA PHE A 8 13.79 3.60 -3.44
C PHE A 8 15.09 2.86 -3.78
N SER A 9 15.41 2.77 -5.08
CA SER A 9 16.64 2.14 -5.57
C SER A 9 17.91 2.90 -5.22
N ALA A 10 17.82 4.21 -4.95
CA ALA A 10 18.96 5.06 -4.59
C ALA A 10 19.31 4.97 -3.08
N ILE A 11 18.54 4.22 -2.29
CA ILE A 11 18.82 4.02 -0.85
C ILE A 11 20.04 3.10 -0.71
N LEU A 12 21.15 3.70 -0.26
CA LEU A 12 22.41 3.00 -0.03
C LEU A 12 22.31 2.08 1.19
N GLY A 13 22.78 0.84 1.02
CA GLY A 13 22.73 -0.21 2.05
C GLY A 13 21.30 -0.55 2.47
N GLN A 14 21.13 -0.94 3.74
CA GLN A 14 19.84 -1.33 4.34
C GLN A 14 19.15 -2.48 3.59
N ASP A 15 19.93 -3.42 3.05
CA ASP A 15 19.42 -4.44 2.13
C ASP A 15 18.38 -5.35 2.78
N ARG A 16 18.51 -5.64 4.08
CA ARG A 16 17.49 -6.40 4.84
C ARG A 16 16.16 -5.65 4.94
N MET A 17 16.19 -4.33 5.14
CA MET A 17 14.99 -3.50 5.17
C MET A 17 14.34 -3.45 3.78
N LYS A 18 15.13 -3.17 2.73
CA LYS A 18 14.63 -3.13 1.35
C LYS A 18 14.01 -4.47 0.95
N MET A 19 14.70 -5.58 1.25
CA MET A 19 14.21 -6.92 0.99
C MET A 19 12.90 -7.20 1.72
N GLY A 20 12.84 -6.92 3.02
CA GLY A 20 11.62 -7.13 3.81
C GLY A 20 10.43 -6.34 3.27
N LEU A 21 10.65 -5.09 2.85
CA LEU A 21 9.62 -4.26 2.23
C LEU A 21 9.14 -4.83 0.89
N ILE A 22 10.07 -5.26 0.02
CA ILE A 22 9.74 -5.87 -1.28
C ILE A 22 8.95 -7.16 -1.07
N LEU A 23 9.40 -8.02 -0.16
CA LEU A 23 8.74 -9.29 0.13
C LEU A 23 7.32 -9.06 0.65
N ASN A 24 7.12 -8.10 1.54
CA ASN A 24 5.79 -7.80 2.07
C ASN A 24 4.84 -7.19 1.01
N VAL A 25 5.38 -6.53 -0.01
CA VAL A 25 4.60 -6.08 -1.18
C VAL A 25 4.22 -7.26 -2.09
N ILE A 26 5.13 -8.22 -2.29
CA ILE A 26 4.88 -9.40 -3.12
C ILE A 26 3.87 -10.33 -2.44
N ASP A 27 4.05 -10.58 -1.15
CA ASP A 27 3.19 -11.45 -0.35
C ASP A 27 2.76 -10.75 0.96
N PRO A 28 1.57 -10.14 0.98
CA PRO A 28 1.01 -9.53 2.18
C PRO A 28 0.73 -10.54 3.31
N GLN A 29 0.66 -11.85 3.04
CA GLN A 29 0.43 -12.87 4.07
C GLN A 29 1.61 -13.02 5.04
N ILE A 30 2.79 -12.51 4.67
CA ILE A 30 3.92 -12.32 5.60
C ILE A 30 3.49 -11.44 6.80
N GLY A 31 2.42 -10.66 6.66
CA GLY A 31 1.83 -9.85 7.71
C GLY A 31 2.37 -8.43 7.63
N GLY A 32 3.42 -8.14 8.39
CA GLY A 32 3.97 -6.79 8.46
C GLY A 32 5.44 -6.75 8.83
N LEU A 33 6.05 -5.59 8.60
CA LEU A 33 7.47 -5.36 8.85
C LEU A 33 7.65 -4.32 9.96
N LEU A 34 8.26 -4.71 11.08
CA LEU A 34 8.67 -3.79 12.12
C LEU A 34 10.07 -3.24 11.82
N LEU A 35 10.14 -1.94 11.50
CA LEU A 35 11.41 -1.25 11.23
C LEU A 35 11.91 -0.50 12.47
N THR A 36 12.94 -1.05 13.12
CA THR A 36 13.58 -0.43 14.30
C THR A 36 14.90 0.25 13.94
N GLY A 37 15.29 1.25 14.72
CA GLY A 37 16.61 1.90 14.63
C GLY A 37 16.58 3.38 15.00
N HIS A 38 17.75 4.02 14.98
CA HIS A 38 17.91 5.43 15.34
C HIS A 38 17.15 6.39 14.42
N GLN A 39 16.82 7.58 14.94
CA GLN A 39 16.26 8.67 14.14
C GLN A 39 17.24 9.04 13.01
N GLY A 40 16.71 9.49 11.86
CA GLY A 40 17.53 9.91 10.71
C GLY A 40 18.06 8.78 9.81
N THR A 41 17.77 7.52 10.12
CA THR A 41 18.20 6.36 9.30
C THR A 41 17.39 6.14 8.01
N GLY A 42 16.40 6.98 7.72
CA GLY A 42 15.64 6.92 6.46
C GLY A 42 14.53 5.86 6.40
N LYS A 43 14.15 5.23 7.52
CA LYS A 43 13.06 4.23 7.60
C LYS A 43 11.76 4.68 6.91
N SER A 44 11.22 5.83 7.32
CA SER A 44 9.98 6.36 6.72
C SER A 44 10.19 6.90 5.31
N THR A 45 11.43 7.26 4.93
CA THR A 45 11.78 7.65 3.56
C THR A 45 11.69 6.44 2.64
N ALA A 46 12.18 5.28 3.07
CA ALA A 46 12.12 4.03 2.32
C ALA A 46 10.69 3.55 2.05
N VAL A 47 9.81 3.63 3.07
CA VAL A 47 8.39 3.28 2.89
C VAL A 47 7.71 4.24 1.90
N ARG A 48 7.94 5.56 2.03
CA ARG A 48 7.35 6.56 1.13
C ARG A 48 7.85 6.42 -0.31
N SER A 49 9.12 6.12 -0.51
CA SER A 49 9.69 5.96 -1.84
C SER A 49 9.23 4.69 -2.53
N LEU A 50 8.98 3.61 -1.78
CA LEU A 50 8.41 2.39 -2.33
C LEU A 50 7.02 2.61 -2.92
N VAL A 51 6.16 3.37 -2.21
CA VAL A 51 4.79 3.70 -2.66
C VAL A 51 4.79 4.42 -4.02
N GLU A 52 5.80 5.24 -4.31
CA GLU A 52 5.91 5.95 -5.60
C GLU A 52 6.26 5.04 -6.78
N VAL A 53 6.88 3.89 -6.52
CA VAL A 53 7.26 2.91 -7.55
C VAL A 53 6.09 1.97 -7.88
N MET A 54 5.10 1.86 -6.99
CA MET A 54 3.99 0.95 -7.16
C MET A 54 3.08 1.36 -8.33
N PRO A 55 2.65 0.40 -9.17
CA PRO A 55 1.70 0.68 -10.23
C PRO A 55 0.34 1.05 -9.63
N PRO A 56 -0.48 1.82 -10.36
CA PRO A 56 -1.87 2.00 -9.99
C PRO A 56 -2.59 0.63 -10.02
N ILE A 57 -3.42 0.40 -9.01
CA ILE A 57 -4.25 -0.81 -8.88
C ILE A 57 -5.70 -0.48 -9.26
N GLU A 58 -6.43 -1.50 -9.73
CA GLU A 58 -7.87 -1.38 -9.93
C GLU A 58 -8.59 -1.55 -8.59
N VAL A 59 -9.51 -0.63 -8.28
CA VAL A 59 -10.26 -0.63 -7.02
C VAL A 59 -11.73 -0.35 -7.28
N ILE A 60 -12.60 -0.82 -6.39
CA ILE A 60 -14.01 -0.43 -6.41
C ILE A 60 -14.12 1.08 -6.11
N LYS A 61 -14.83 1.80 -6.98
CA LYS A 61 -14.97 3.26 -6.92
C LYS A 61 -15.60 3.69 -5.59
N GLY A 62 -14.92 4.63 -4.93
CA GLY A 62 -15.31 5.15 -3.62
C GLY A 62 -15.03 4.20 -2.44
N CYS A 63 -14.30 3.10 -2.62
CA CYS A 63 -13.89 2.24 -1.51
C CYS A 63 -12.76 2.89 -0.70
N GLU A 64 -12.90 2.91 0.63
CA GLU A 64 -11.89 3.43 1.56
C GLU A 64 -10.72 2.47 1.75
N PHE A 65 -10.97 1.17 1.64
CA PHE A 65 -9.98 0.11 1.82
C PHE A 65 -9.30 -0.35 0.53
N SER A 66 -9.66 0.26 -0.61
CA SER A 66 -9.13 -0.13 -1.92
C SER A 66 -9.42 -1.59 -2.28
N CYS A 67 -10.61 -2.11 -1.96
CA CYS A 67 -10.99 -3.49 -2.28
C CYS A 67 -10.86 -3.79 -3.78
N ASP A 68 -10.31 -4.97 -4.08
CA ASP A 68 -10.17 -5.52 -5.42
C ASP A 68 -11.55 -5.96 -5.97
N PRO A 69 -11.99 -5.43 -7.12
CA PRO A 69 -13.26 -5.81 -7.76
C PRO A 69 -13.37 -7.31 -8.07
N HIS A 70 -12.24 -7.98 -8.32
CA HIS A 70 -12.17 -9.38 -8.76
C HIS A 70 -12.14 -10.38 -7.60
N SER A 71 -11.99 -9.91 -6.36
CA SER A 71 -12.03 -10.78 -5.17
C SER A 71 -13.42 -11.34 -4.88
N GLU A 72 -13.43 -12.43 -4.11
CA GLU A 72 -14.65 -13.05 -3.59
C GLU A 72 -15.43 -12.08 -2.68
N ILE A 73 -16.75 -12.25 -2.62
CA ILE A 73 -17.62 -11.38 -1.79
C ILE A 73 -17.21 -11.46 -0.31
N SER A 74 -16.65 -12.58 0.14
CA SER A 74 -16.15 -12.79 1.51
C SER A 74 -14.94 -11.92 1.87
N ASP A 75 -14.23 -11.37 0.87
CA ASP A 75 -12.97 -10.65 1.07
C ASP A 75 -13.15 -9.13 0.89
N LEU A 76 -14.34 -8.70 0.46
CA LEU A 76 -14.69 -7.29 0.32
C LEU A 76 -15.07 -6.67 1.67
N CYS A 77 -14.90 -5.36 1.80
CA CYS A 77 -15.49 -4.60 2.91
C CYS A 77 -17.03 -4.56 2.79
N GLU A 78 -17.72 -4.26 3.89
CA GLU A 78 -19.19 -4.25 3.98
C GLU A 78 -19.85 -3.44 2.86
N ASN A 79 -19.42 -2.18 2.65
CA ASN A 79 -19.93 -1.30 1.59
C ASN A 79 -19.74 -1.90 0.18
N CYS A 80 -18.61 -2.58 -0.06
CA CYS A 80 -18.34 -3.19 -1.37
C CYS A 80 -19.13 -4.47 -1.59
N ARG A 81 -19.41 -5.24 -0.52
CA ARG A 81 -20.29 -6.42 -0.59
C ARG A 81 -21.69 -6.03 -1.03
N GLU A 82 -22.25 -4.96 -0.45
CA GLU A 82 -23.59 -4.48 -0.81
C GLU A 82 -23.66 -4.01 -2.27
N LYS A 83 -22.68 -3.20 -2.70
CA LYS A 83 -22.56 -2.76 -4.11
C LYS A 83 -22.47 -3.93 -5.09
N LYS A 84 -21.67 -4.95 -4.77
CA LYS A 84 -21.51 -6.15 -5.62
C LYS A 84 -22.79 -6.98 -5.68
N LYS A 85 -23.54 -7.10 -4.56
CA LYS A 85 -24.87 -7.75 -4.53
C LYS A 85 -25.92 -7.00 -5.35
N GLN A 86 -25.86 -5.67 -5.37
CA GLN A 86 -26.78 -4.82 -6.14
C GLN A 86 -26.40 -4.67 -7.62
N GLY A 87 -25.27 -5.26 -8.06
CA GLY A 87 -24.78 -5.16 -9.43
C GLY A 87 -24.19 -3.79 -9.81
N GLN A 88 -23.96 -2.90 -8.83
CA GLN A 88 -23.42 -1.56 -9.04
C GLN A 88 -21.92 -1.52 -8.68
N VAL A 89 -21.09 -2.18 -9.50
CA VAL A 89 -19.63 -2.16 -9.33
C VAL A 89 -19.00 -1.30 -10.42
N GLU A 90 -18.73 -0.04 -10.09
CA GLU A 90 -17.83 0.80 -10.89
C GLU A 90 -16.41 0.65 -10.36
N THR A 91 -15.43 0.59 -11.26
CA THR A 91 -14.01 0.50 -10.92
C THR A 91 -13.25 1.76 -11.32
N GLU A 92 -12.16 2.03 -10.62
CA GLU A 92 -11.21 3.08 -10.98
C GLU A 92 -9.78 2.62 -10.75
N LYS A 93 -8.83 3.23 -11.47
CA LYS A 93 -7.40 3.03 -11.20
C LYS A 93 -6.95 4.02 -10.14
N ARG A 94 -6.33 3.51 -9.07
CA ARG A 94 -5.85 4.33 -7.95
C ARG A 94 -4.42 3.96 -7.59
N HIS A 95 -3.60 4.97 -7.31
CA HIS A 95 -2.26 4.74 -6.75
C HIS A 95 -2.34 4.25 -5.30
N MET A 96 -1.32 3.48 -4.89
CA MET A 96 -1.17 3.05 -3.50
C MET A 96 -1.16 4.26 -2.56
N ARG A 97 -1.87 4.14 -1.42
CA ARG A 97 -1.96 5.20 -0.41
C ARG A 97 -1.16 4.81 0.82
N LEU A 98 -0.42 5.77 1.37
CA LEU A 98 0.24 5.62 2.66
C LEU A 98 -0.63 6.26 3.74
N VAL A 99 -1.03 5.46 4.73
CA VAL A 99 -1.78 5.94 5.91
C VAL A 99 -0.79 6.06 7.08
N ASN A 100 -0.75 7.22 7.73
CA ASN A 100 -0.02 7.36 8.99
C ASN A 100 -1.03 7.18 10.13
N LEU A 101 -0.84 6.13 10.93
CA LEU A 101 -1.63 5.94 12.13
C LEU A 101 -1.13 6.89 13.23
N PRO A 102 -2.03 7.50 14.01
CA PRO A 102 -1.62 8.28 15.17
C PRO A 102 -0.90 7.36 16.15
N LEU A 103 0.32 7.74 16.50
CA LEU A 103 0.98 7.20 17.68
C LEU A 103 0.36 7.99 18.83
N GLY A 104 -0.42 7.31 19.67
CA GLY A 104 -0.97 7.91 20.89
C GLY A 104 0.11 8.44 21.80
#